data_AF-A0A928CX11-F1
#
_entry.id   AF-A0A928CX11-F1
#
_cell.length_a   1.000
_cell.length_b   1.000
_cell.length_c   1.000
_cell.angle_alpha   90.00
_cell.angle_beta   90.00
_cell.angle_gamma   90.00
#
_symmetry.space_group_name_H-M   'P 1'
#
loop_
_entity.id
_entity.type
_entity.pdbx_description
1 polymer ?
#
loop_
_entity_poly.entity_id
_entity_poly.type
_entity_poly.pdbx_seq_one_letter_code
_entity_poly.pdbx_strand_id
1 'polypeptide(L)'
;MLKKFFLLTVLGVFSSNLFAHGNEWIAAAVLIKDTKWTPIQISVWPVHLCSPRTDVYGLAVSPGLVGFADKVYGISSGIIFLQNENFGVTAGIYSFGVKNNGISLGIINSWESNDGISIGAANCIYNNSGGNILQIGVFNYAKNGLQIGLLNYNPNAFIPWMPLFNFSFEEEKND
;
A
#
# COMPACT_ATOMS: atom_id res chain seq x y z
N MET A 1 16.39 5.84 -14.44
CA MET A 1 15.85 5.49 -13.11
C MET A 1 14.32 5.51 -13.07
N LEU A 2 13.65 6.57 -13.54
CA LEU A 2 12.19 6.71 -13.48
C LEU A 2 11.39 5.53 -14.10
N LYS A 3 11.80 5.00 -15.26
CA LYS A 3 11.15 3.83 -15.89
C LYS A 3 11.22 2.56 -15.04
N LYS A 4 12.35 2.31 -14.35
CA LYS A 4 12.53 1.13 -13.49
C LYS A 4 11.72 1.27 -12.20
N PHE A 5 11.66 2.48 -11.65
CA PHE A 5 10.84 2.81 -10.50
C PHE A 5 9.36 2.61 -10.81
N PHE A 6 8.88 3.21 -11.91
CA PHE A 6 7.51 3.03 -12.40
C PHE A 6 7.17 1.55 -12.64
N LEU A 7 8.09 0.79 -13.25
CA LEU A 7 7.91 -0.66 -13.43
C LEU A 7 7.78 -1.40 -12.09
N LEU A 8 8.61 -1.08 -11.09
CA LEU A 8 8.56 -1.72 -9.77
C LEU A 8 7.23 -1.41 -9.05
N THR A 9 6.77 -0.17 -9.18
CA THR A 9 5.49 0.30 -8.64
C THR A 9 4.30 -0.39 -9.32
N VAL A 10 4.30 -0.42 -10.65
CA VAL A 10 3.26 -1.13 -11.45
C VAL A 10 3.27 -2.62 -11.11
N LEU A 11 4.45 -3.25 -11.05
CA LEU A 11 4.59 -4.65 -10.67
C LEU A 11 4.13 -4.90 -9.24
N GLY A 12 4.38 -3.97 -8.33
CA GLY A 12 3.94 -4.06 -6.94
C GLY A 12 2.42 -3.99 -6.79
N VAL A 13 1.76 -3.03 -7.46
CA VAL A 13 0.29 -2.92 -7.49
C VAL A 13 -0.35 -4.08 -8.24
N PHE A 14 0.29 -4.54 -9.31
CA PHE A 14 -0.15 -5.73 -10.03
C PHE A 14 0.01 -6.98 -9.15
N SER A 15 1.08 -7.08 -8.36
CA SER A 15 1.31 -8.19 -7.43
C SER A 15 0.30 -8.16 -6.28
N SER A 16 -0.07 -6.99 -5.75
CA SER A 16 -1.13 -6.88 -4.74
C SER A 16 -2.51 -7.16 -5.33
N ASN A 17 -2.79 -6.78 -6.57
CA ASN A 17 -4.03 -7.13 -7.26
C ASN A 17 -4.11 -8.62 -7.58
N LEU A 18 -3.01 -9.21 -8.06
CA LEU A 18 -2.88 -10.66 -8.23
C LEU A 18 -3.04 -11.38 -6.89
N PHE A 19 -2.56 -10.80 -5.80
CA PHE A 19 -2.78 -11.34 -4.46
C PHE A 19 -4.25 -11.22 -4.03
N ALA A 20 -4.89 -10.07 -4.27
CA ALA A 20 -6.30 -9.81 -3.97
C ALA A 20 -7.24 -10.74 -4.74
N HIS A 21 -6.87 -11.16 -5.94
CA HIS A 21 -7.74 -11.91 -6.86
C HIS A 21 -7.26 -13.35 -7.12
N GLY A 22 -6.04 -13.69 -6.70
CA GLY A 22 -5.39 -14.96 -6.95
C GLY A 22 -5.55 -15.95 -5.80
N ASN A 23 -5.61 -17.24 -6.17
CA ASN A 23 -5.58 -18.35 -5.21
C ASN A 23 -4.17 -18.51 -4.61
N GLU A 24 -4.09 -19.26 -3.52
CA GLU A 24 -3.05 -19.37 -2.46
C GLU A 24 -1.57 -19.67 -2.87
N TRP A 25 -1.19 -19.48 -4.12
CA TRP A 25 0.07 -19.95 -4.73
C TRP A 25 1.38 -19.30 -4.20
N ILE A 26 1.31 -18.38 -3.25
CA ILE A 26 2.50 -17.62 -2.80
C ILE A 26 3.06 -18.14 -1.45
N ALA A 27 2.22 -18.79 -0.63
CA ALA A 27 2.64 -19.44 0.59
C ALA A 27 2.98 -20.91 0.33
N ALA A 28 4.24 -21.31 0.52
CA ALA A 28 4.62 -22.72 0.41
C ALA A 28 4.12 -23.54 1.61
N ALA A 29 3.93 -22.89 2.76
CA ALA A 29 3.34 -23.51 3.94
C ALA A 29 2.47 -22.51 4.71
N VAL A 30 1.25 -22.93 5.03
CA VAL A 30 0.33 -22.24 5.94
C VAL A 30 0.12 -23.14 7.14
N LEU A 31 0.43 -22.65 8.35
CA LEU A 31 0.35 -23.44 9.58
C LEU A 31 -1.10 -23.58 10.08
N ILE A 32 -1.87 -22.50 10.00
CA ILE A 32 -3.28 -22.43 10.41
C ILE A 32 -4.12 -22.09 9.17
N LYS A 33 -4.83 -23.11 8.68
CA LYS A 33 -5.75 -22.96 7.54
C LYS A 33 -7.12 -22.49 8.01
N ASP A 34 -7.87 -21.86 7.11
CA ASP A 34 -9.31 -21.55 7.26
C ASP A 34 -9.70 -20.68 8.46
N THR A 35 -8.78 -19.88 8.99
CA THR A 35 -9.16 -18.84 9.95
C THR A 35 -9.54 -17.54 9.23
N LYS A 36 -10.72 -17.01 9.55
CA LYS A 36 -11.18 -15.74 9.00
C LYS A 36 -10.42 -14.55 9.58
N TRP A 37 -10.02 -14.65 10.84
CA TRP A 37 -9.31 -13.58 11.54
C TRP A 37 -8.27 -14.11 12.51
N THR A 38 -7.28 -13.28 12.85
CA THR A 38 -6.28 -13.54 13.88
C THR A 38 -5.85 -12.25 14.56
N PRO A 39 -5.54 -12.24 15.87
CA PRO A 39 -4.96 -11.05 16.50
C PRO A 39 -3.49 -10.85 16.10
N ILE A 40 -2.79 -11.93 15.72
CA ILE A 40 -1.38 -11.92 15.38
C ILE A 40 -1.15 -12.75 14.12
N GLN A 41 -0.42 -12.18 13.16
CA GLN A 41 0.08 -12.90 12.00
C GLN A 41 1.59 -12.77 11.92
N ILE A 42 2.27 -13.91 11.83
CA ILE A 42 3.73 -13.97 11.60
C ILE A 42 3.96 -14.65 10.26
N SER A 43 4.72 -13.99 9.39
CA SER A 43 5.04 -14.50 8.05
C SER A 43 6.55 -14.52 7.84
N VAL A 44 7.13 -15.69 7.62
CA VAL A 44 8.53 -15.87 7.25
C VAL A 44 8.56 -16.57 5.91
N TRP A 45 8.61 -15.81 4.82
CA TRP A 45 8.49 -16.35 3.47
C TRP A 45 9.38 -17.60 3.26
N PRO A 46 8.82 -18.72 2.76
CA PRO A 46 7.45 -18.89 2.24
C PRO A 46 6.43 -19.47 3.25
N VAL A 47 6.73 -19.43 4.55
CA VAL A 47 5.90 -19.96 5.64
C VAL A 47 5.06 -18.85 6.28
N HIS A 48 3.77 -19.09 6.42
CA HIS A 48 2.81 -18.17 7.03
C HIS A 48 2.09 -18.85 8.20
N LEU A 49 1.92 -18.11 9.30
CA LEU A 49 1.16 -18.61 10.45
C LEU A 49 -0.29 -18.87 10.08
N CYS A 50 -0.93 -17.91 9.42
CA CYS A 50 -2.31 -17.99 8.95
C CYS A 50 -2.35 -17.89 7.42
N SER A 51 -3.51 -18.22 6.84
CA SER A 51 -3.73 -18.00 5.41
C SER A 51 -3.49 -16.52 5.07
N PRO A 52 -2.91 -16.21 3.91
CA PRO A 52 -2.80 -14.83 3.46
C PRO A 52 -4.15 -14.11 3.32
N ARG A 53 -5.27 -14.86 3.29
CA ARG A 53 -6.65 -14.35 3.27
C ARG A 53 -7.26 -14.11 4.67
N THR A 54 -6.45 -14.20 5.71
CA THR A 54 -6.90 -13.97 7.09
C THR A 54 -6.82 -12.48 7.42
N ASP A 55 -7.88 -11.95 8.02
CA ASP A 55 -7.89 -10.60 8.57
C ASP A 55 -7.07 -10.53 9.87
N VAL A 56 -6.23 -9.51 10.01
CA VAL A 56 -5.42 -9.31 11.22
C VAL A 56 -5.97 -8.17 12.05
N TYR A 57 -6.42 -8.47 13.27
CA TYR A 57 -6.90 -7.48 14.25
C TYR A 57 -5.87 -7.32 15.36
N GLY A 58 -4.75 -6.67 15.03
CA GLY A 58 -3.65 -6.50 15.96
C GLY A 58 -2.31 -6.34 15.25
N LEU A 59 -1.48 -7.38 15.25
CA LEU A 59 -0.09 -7.28 14.80
C LEU A 59 0.21 -8.26 13.67
N ALA A 60 0.60 -7.74 12.51
CA ALA A 60 1.08 -8.53 11.38
C ALA A 60 2.59 -8.26 11.14
N VAL A 61 3.46 -9.19 11.49
CA VAL A 61 4.92 -9.03 11.28
C VAL A 61 5.42 -10.03 10.26
N SER A 62 6.20 -9.56 9.31
CA SER A 62 6.95 -10.39 8.39
C SER A 62 8.44 -10.08 8.46
N PRO A 63 9.20 -10.75 9.34
CA PRO A 63 10.65 -10.60 9.38
C PRO A 63 11.35 -11.28 8.19
N GLY A 64 10.62 -12.07 7.39
CA GLY A 64 11.10 -12.59 6.11
C GLY A 64 11.14 -11.54 5.01
N LEU A 65 11.43 -11.98 3.78
CA LEU A 65 11.47 -11.08 2.62
C LEU A 65 10.10 -10.49 2.28
N VAL A 66 9.05 -11.32 2.31
CA VAL A 66 7.70 -10.94 1.87
C VAL A 66 6.64 -11.35 2.89
N GLY A 67 5.85 -10.37 3.33
CA GLY A 67 4.68 -10.54 4.17
C GLY A 67 3.39 -10.39 3.38
N PHE A 68 2.36 -11.13 3.81
CA PHE A 68 1.03 -11.07 3.23
C PHE A 68 -0.01 -10.94 4.32
N ALA A 69 -1.07 -10.19 4.07
CA ALA A 69 -2.28 -10.14 4.88
C ALA A 69 -3.45 -9.68 3.99
N ASP A 70 -4.68 -10.08 4.30
CA ASP A 70 -5.84 -9.57 3.57
C ASP A 70 -6.14 -8.15 4.04
N LYS A 71 -6.69 -8.05 5.25
CA LYS A 71 -6.97 -6.78 5.92
C LYS A 71 -6.18 -6.68 7.20
N VAL A 72 -5.58 -5.52 7.47
CA VAL A 72 -4.87 -5.26 8.73
C VAL A 72 -5.55 -4.12 9.48
N TYR A 73 -6.20 -4.48 10.58
CA TYR A 73 -6.74 -3.57 11.59
C TYR A 73 -5.76 -3.48 12.75
N GLY A 74 -4.66 -2.75 12.56
CA GLY A 74 -3.64 -2.60 13.60
C GLY A 74 -2.28 -2.22 13.03
N ILE A 75 -1.23 -2.93 13.41
CA ILE A 75 0.15 -2.64 12.99
C ILE A 75 0.63 -3.76 12.06
N SER A 76 1.10 -3.40 10.88
CA SER A 76 1.85 -4.30 10.01
C SER A 76 3.30 -3.85 9.81
N SER A 77 4.24 -4.80 9.78
CA SER A 77 5.65 -4.48 9.49
C SER A 77 6.38 -5.60 8.74
N GLY A 78 7.24 -5.23 7.79
CA GLY A 78 8.09 -6.17 7.05
C GLY A 78 8.98 -5.51 6.01
N ILE A 79 9.82 -6.28 5.32
CA ILE A 79 10.68 -5.75 4.24
C ILE A 79 9.81 -5.40 3.02
N ILE A 80 9.13 -6.39 2.46
CA ILE A 80 8.06 -6.20 1.47
C ILE A 80 6.77 -6.65 2.12
N PHE A 81 5.76 -5.78 2.14
CA PHE A 81 4.45 -6.10 2.70
C PHE A 81 3.37 -5.92 1.64
N LEU A 82 2.69 -7.03 1.31
CA LEU A 82 1.60 -7.08 0.35
C LEU A 82 0.30 -7.26 1.12
N GLN A 83 -0.62 -6.29 1.03
CA GLN A 83 -1.90 -6.39 1.70
C GLN A 83 -3.04 -5.87 0.83
N ASN A 84 -4.26 -6.39 1.01
CA ASN A 84 -5.39 -5.85 0.25
C ASN A 84 -5.83 -4.53 0.87
N GLU A 85 -6.13 -4.52 2.17
CA GLU A 85 -6.62 -3.34 2.86
C GLU A 85 -5.84 -3.04 4.14
N ASN A 86 -5.46 -1.79 4.34
CA ASN A 86 -4.92 -1.30 5.60
C ASN A 86 -5.93 -0.40 6.31
N PHE A 87 -6.13 -0.65 7.60
CA PHE A 87 -6.94 0.19 8.48
C PHE A 87 -6.14 0.68 9.70
N GLY A 88 -4.83 0.47 9.73
CA GLY A 88 -3.97 0.94 10.81
C GLY A 88 -2.63 1.48 10.30
N VAL A 89 -1.52 1.03 10.87
CA VAL A 89 -0.17 1.51 10.54
C VAL A 89 0.63 0.40 9.87
N THR A 90 1.12 0.64 8.67
CA THR A 90 2.04 -0.26 7.96
C THR A 90 3.43 0.35 7.91
N ALA A 91 4.46 -0.39 8.32
CA ALA A 91 5.85 0.08 8.32
C ALA A 91 6.78 -0.93 7.63
N GLY A 92 7.32 -0.58 6.46
CA GLY A 92 8.21 -1.46 5.72
C GLY A 92 9.12 -0.76 4.71
N ILE A 93 10.02 -1.49 4.06
CA ILE A 93 10.82 -0.89 2.97
C ILE A 93 9.92 -0.67 1.75
N TYR A 94 9.14 -1.69 1.41
CA TYR A 94 8.14 -1.67 0.35
C TYR A 94 6.77 -2.01 0.92
N SER A 95 5.80 -1.11 0.70
CA SER A 95 4.41 -1.33 1.08
C SER A 95 3.55 -1.30 -0.17
N PHE A 96 2.91 -2.41 -0.50
CA PHE A 96 2.00 -2.51 -1.62
C PHE A 96 0.61 -2.96 -1.18
N GLY A 97 -0.40 -2.44 -1.86
CA GLY A 97 -1.74 -2.97 -1.69
C GLY A 97 -2.81 -2.32 -2.53
N VAL A 98 -4.04 -2.74 -2.27
CA VAL A 98 -5.21 -2.23 -3.00
C VAL A 98 -5.71 -0.95 -2.33
N LYS A 99 -6.09 -1.00 -1.06
CA LYS A 99 -6.65 0.15 -0.34
C LYS A 99 -5.87 0.47 0.94
N ASN A 100 -5.44 1.72 1.11
CA ASN A 100 -4.93 2.21 2.38
C ASN A 100 -5.91 3.21 3.01
N ASN A 101 -6.56 2.83 4.10
CA ASN A 101 -7.39 3.70 4.94
C ASN A 101 -6.65 4.20 6.19
N GLY A 102 -5.37 3.85 6.33
CA GLY A 102 -4.56 4.15 7.51
C GLY A 102 -3.27 4.90 7.16
N ILE A 103 -2.20 4.62 7.89
CA ILE A 103 -0.88 5.22 7.69
C ILE A 103 0.04 4.19 7.06
N SER A 104 0.64 4.51 5.93
CA SER A 104 1.66 3.71 5.27
C SER A 104 3.01 4.42 5.37
N LEU A 105 3.95 3.80 6.06
CA LEU A 105 5.33 4.26 6.26
C LEU A 105 6.26 3.33 5.49
N GLY A 106 7.06 3.88 4.58
CA GLY A 106 8.07 3.07 3.92
C GLY A 106 8.97 3.82 2.96
N ILE A 107 9.96 3.15 2.37
CA ILE A 107 10.77 3.80 1.34
C ILE A 107 9.94 3.95 0.07
N ILE A 108 9.20 2.90 -0.30
CA ILE A 108 8.32 2.90 -1.46
C ILE A 108 6.93 2.44 -1.01
N ASN A 109 5.96 3.33 -1.16
CA ASN A 109 4.56 3.02 -0.88
C ASN A 109 3.79 3.08 -2.19
N SER A 110 3.04 2.03 -2.49
CA SER A 110 2.25 1.99 -3.70
C SER A 110 0.91 1.32 -3.47
N TRP A 111 -0.13 2.12 -3.62
CA TRP A 111 -1.50 1.73 -3.35
C TRP A 111 -2.33 1.93 -4.61
N GLU A 112 -3.34 1.10 -4.82
CA GLU A 112 -4.32 1.40 -5.85
C GLU A 112 -5.16 2.60 -5.45
N SER A 113 -5.70 2.60 -4.23
CA SER A 113 -6.43 3.70 -3.60
C SER A 113 -5.92 3.99 -2.19
N ASN A 114 -5.92 5.26 -1.80
CA ASN A 114 -5.46 5.70 -0.49
C ASN A 114 -6.36 6.80 0.07
N ASP A 115 -7.11 6.46 1.11
CA ASP A 115 -7.92 7.40 1.89
C ASP A 115 -7.19 7.88 3.14
N GLY A 116 -5.96 7.39 3.37
CA GLY A 116 -5.13 7.72 4.52
C GLY A 116 -3.85 8.49 4.17
N ILE A 117 -2.81 8.29 4.99
CA ILE A 117 -1.53 9.00 4.89
C ILE A 117 -0.47 8.05 4.33
N SER A 118 0.28 8.49 3.33
CA SER A 118 1.46 7.79 2.83
C SER A 118 2.72 8.62 3.07
N ILE A 119 3.69 8.08 3.81
CA ILE A 119 4.95 8.74 4.12
C ILE A 119 6.10 7.86 3.63
N GLY A 120 6.94 8.41 2.75
CA GLY A 120 8.05 7.65 2.20
C GLY A 120 8.95 8.36 1.24
N ALA A 121 10.02 7.72 0.78
CA ALA A 121 10.88 8.32 -0.25
C ALA A 121 10.10 8.46 -1.57
N ALA A 122 9.28 7.47 -1.92
CA ALA A 122 8.42 7.55 -3.07
C ALA A 122 7.03 6.96 -2.81
N ASN A 123 6.01 7.78 -3.03
CA ASN A 123 4.61 7.42 -2.87
C ASN A 123 3.91 7.42 -4.23
N CYS A 124 3.15 6.37 -4.53
CA CYS A 124 2.46 6.21 -5.81
C CYS A 124 1.05 5.68 -5.62
N ILE A 125 0.05 6.46 -6.06
CA ILE A 125 -1.35 6.13 -5.90
C ILE A 125 -2.05 6.29 -7.26
N TYR A 126 -2.63 5.19 -7.76
CA TYR A 126 -3.09 5.11 -9.16
C TYR A 126 -4.53 5.56 -9.37
N ASN A 127 -5.38 5.23 -8.41
CA ASN A 127 -6.80 5.49 -8.45
C ASN A 127 -7.22 6.19 -7.16
N ASN A 128 -7.95 7.29 -7.30
CA ASN A 128 -8.39 8.06 -6.15
C ASN A 128 -9.90 7.92 -6.10
N SER A 129 -10.41 7.41 -4.99
CA SER A 129 -11.86 7.28 -4.78
C SER A 129 -12.17 7.76 -3.37
N GLY A 130 -12.61 9.01 -3.24
CA GLY A 130 -13.39 9.47 -2.09
C GLY A 130 -12.67 9.90 -0.81
N GLY A 131 -11.40 10.33 -0.86
CA GLY A 131 -10.64 10.68 0.35
C GLY A 131 -9.64 11.83 0.20
N ASN A 132 -9.46 12.60 1.28
CA ASN A 132 -8.37 13.58 1.40
C ASN A 132 -7.02 12.86 1.52
N ILE A 133 -6.40 12.56 0.38
CA ILE A 133 -5.12 11.87 0.30
C ILE A 133 -4.01 12.78 0.79
N LEU A 134 -3.22 12.35 1.77
CA LEU A 134 -1.98 13.03 2.16
C LEU A 134 -0.77 12.17 1.81
N GLN A 135 0.11 12.71 0.96
CA GLN A 135 1.41 12.10 0.66
C GLN A 135 2.54 13.00 1.13
N ILE A 136 3.50 12.43 1.85
CA ILE A 136 4.72 13.11 2.29
C ILE A 136 5.92 12.32 1.81
N GLY A 137 6.81 12.93 1.03
CA GLY A 137 7.95 12.19 0.50
C GLY A 137 8.96 12.95 -0.34
N VAL A 138 9.93 12.24 -0.92
CA VAL A 138 10.84 12.84 -1.91
C VAL A 138 10.13 12.95 -3.25
N PHE A 139 9.45 11.88 -3.66
CA PHE A 139 8.63 11.80 -4.87
C PHE A 139 7.21 11.39 -4.52
N ASN A 140 6.23 12.15 -5.00
CA ASN A 140 4.81 11.83 -4.82
C ASN A 140 4.11 11.76 -6.18
N TYR A 141 3.21 10.78 -6.31
CA TYR A 141 2.34 10.59 -7.46
C TYR A 141 0.93 10.28 -6.96
N ALA A 142 -0.03 11.12 -7.32
CA ALA A 142 -1.46 10.89 -7.16
C ALA A 142 -2.25 11.77 -8.11
N LYS A 143 -3.46 11.34 -8.46
CA LYS A 143 -4.36 12.15 -9.29
C LYS A 143 -5.03 13.31 -8.54
N ASN A 144 -5.19 13.20 -7.23
CA ASN A 144 -5.92 14.10 -6.31
C ASN A 144 -5.29 14.08 -4.91
N GLY A 145 -5.64 15.06 -4.08
CA GLY A 145 -5.21 15.19 -2.70
C GLY A 145 -3.98 16.07 -2.52
N LEU A 146 -3.49 16.16 -1.29
CA LEU A 146 -2.35 16.99 -0.89
C LEU A 146 -1.04 16.18 -0.94
N GLN A 147 -0.08 16.67 -1.70
CA GLN A 147 1.25 16.09 -1.83
C GLN A 147 2.29 17.09 -1.33
N ILE A 148 3.18 16.64 -0.44
CA ILE A 148 4.28 17.44 0.11
C ILE A 148 5.58 16.68 -0.14
N GLY A 149 6.49 17.26 -0.91
CA GLY A 149 7.73 16.58 -1.26
C GLY A 149 8.61 17.30 -2.26
N LEU A 150 9.84 16.83 -2.45
CA LEU A 150 10.80 17.46 -3.37
C LEU A 150 10.26 17.52 -4.81
N LEU A 151 9.53 16.51 -5.25
CA LEU A 151 8.89 16.45 -6.56
C LEU A 151 7.50 15.79 -6.46
N ASN A 152 6.47 16.49 -6.89
CA ASN A 152 5.09 16.04 -6.80
C ASN A 152 4.45 16.05 -8.20
N TYR A 153 3.91 14.90 -8.62
CA TYR A 153 3.16 14.79 -9.86
C TYR A 153 1.68 14.58 -9.59
N ASN A 154 0.88 15.52 -10.07
CA ASN A 154 -0.57 15.48 -10.00
C ASN A 154 -1.18 15.88 -11.36
N PRO A 155 -1.65 14.93 -12.19
CA PRO A 155 -2.20 15.25 -13.50
C PRO A 155 -3.46 16.13 -13.47
N ASN A 156 -4.19 16.18 -12.35
CA ASN A 156 -5.40 16.99 -12.21
C ASN A 156 -5.13 18.34 -11.53
N ALA A 157 -3.89 18.63 -11.13
CA ALA A 157 -3.52 19.93 -10.60
C ALA A 157 -3.33 20.96 -11.70
N PHE A 158 -3.44 22.25 -11.34
CA PHE A 158 -3.18 23.36 -12.26
C PHE A 158 -1.81 23.28 -12.94
N ILE A 159 -0.79 22.86 -12.17
CA ILE A 159 0.54 22.54 -12.69
C ILE A 159 0.85 21.07 -12.36
N PRO A 160 0.95 20.18 -13.37
CA PRO A 160 1.12 18.77 -13.10
C PRO A 160 2.37 18.40 -12.32
N TRP A 161 3.48 19.10 -12.54
CA TRP A 161 4.74 18.88 -11.83
C TRP A 161 5.05 20.09 -10.96
N MET A 162 5.02 19.92 -9.63
CA MET A 162 5.36 21.00 -8.70
C MET A 162 6.41 20.55 -7.67
N PRO A 163 7.44 21.37 -7.40
CA PRO A 163 8.34 21.16 -6.29
C PRO A 163 7.67 21.54 -4.98
N LEU A 164 8.12 20.92 -3.88
CA LEU A 164 7.71 21.15 -2.49
C LEU A 164 6.26 20.78 -2.14
N PHE A 165 5.28 21.19 -2.94
CA PHE A 165 3.88 20.86 -2.72
C PHE A 165 3.09 20.78 -4.03
N ASN A 166 2.04 19.97 -4.07
CA ASN A 166 1.03 19.97 -5.13
C ASN A 166 -0.32 19.56 -4.54
N PHE A 167 -1.42 20.07 -5.10
CA PHE A 167 -2.77 19.69 -4.66
C PHE A 167 -3.78 19.76 -5.80
N SER A 168 -4.79 18.90 -5.72
CA SER A 168 -6.04 19.04 -6.47
C SER A 168 -7.18 18.42 -5.69
N PHE A 169 -8.39 18.92 -5.94
CA PHE A 169 -9.62 18.34 -5.39
C PHE A 169 -10.09 17.20 -6.30
N GLU A 170 -10.87 16.29 -5.72
CA GLU A 170 -11.61 15.33 -6.52
C GLU A 170 -12.67 16.08 -7.33
N GLU A 171 -12.66 15.95 -8.66
CA GLU A 171 -13.77 16.41 -9.47
C GLU A 171 -14.98 15.52 -9.14
N GLU A 172 -16.02 16.11 -8.55
CA GLU A 172 -17.33 15.48 -8.50
C GLU A 172 -17.74 15.16 -9.94
N LYS A 173 -17.94 13.87 -10.24
CA LYS A 173 -18.65 13.48 -11.45
C LYS A 173 -20.07 14.03 -11.33
N ASN A 174 -20.34 15.14 -12.03
CA ASN A 174 -21.70 15.53 -12.33
C ASN A 174 -22.27 14.48 -13.30
N ASP A 175 -23.08 13.56 -12.76
CA ASP A 175 -23.92 12.65 -13.53
C ASP A 175 -25.11 13.40 -14.17
#